data_AF-A0A969JEH8-F1
#
_entry.id   AF-A0A969JEH8-F1
#
_cell.length_a   1.000
_cell.length_b   1.000
_cell.length_c   1.000
_cell.angle_alpha   90.00
_cell.angle_beta   90.00
_cell.angle_gamma   90.00
#
_symmetry.space_group_name_H-M   'P 1'
#
loop_
_entity.id
_entity.type
_entity.pdbx_description
1 polymer ?
#
loop_
_entity_poly.entity_id
_entity_poly.type
_entity_poly.pdbx_seq_one_letter_code
_entity_poly.pdbx_strand_id
1 'polypeptide(L)'
;MLIAVLSLNMSSDNGLLFYTLAYSVATIVAFLGLYIVGNAKGTTLVSDFRGLGRSQPVLAVAMVVAMLSMAGIPPLAGFMAKYYIFANALKQGYLWLVLFAIVMSLVGVYYYFKVIIAMFFEQDTEGSRFDINPLQTILLVVGCVLLLVLGILPNLVYNLL
;
A
#
# COMPACT_ATOMS: atom_id res chain seq x y z
N MET A 1 10.82 -8.00 3.35
CA MET A 1 11.87 -7.55 4.28
C MET A 1 12.84 -8.67 4.66
N LEU A 2 12.42 -9.77 5.28
CA LEU A 2 13.37 -10.85 5.68
C LEU A 2 14.14 -11.47 4.51
N ILE A 3 13.51 -11.64 3.35
CA ILE A 3 14.20 -12.08 2.12
C ILE A 3 15.30 -11.09 1.72
N ALA A 4 15.07 -9.78 1.89
CA ALA A 4 16.07 -8.76 1.58
C ALA A 4 17.23 -8.77 2.59
N VAL A 5 16.94 -9.01 3.87
CA VAL A 5 17.97 -9.16 4.91
C VAL A 5 18.86 -10.37 4.62
N LEU A 6 18.24 -11.48 4.20
CA LEU A 6 18.96 -12.69 3.81
C LEU A 6 19.77 -12.50 2.52
N SER A 7 19.37 -11.55 1.68
CA SER A 7 20.08 -11.16 0.46
C SER A 7 21.05 -9.98 0.65
N LEU A 8 21.42 -9.61 1.88
CA LEU A 8 22.41 -8.55 2.11
C LEU A 8 23.81 -9.04 1.72
N ASN A 9 24.45 -8.35 0.79
CA ASN A 9 25.88 -8.48 0.50
C ASN A 9 26.64 -7.23 1.01
N MET A 10 27.97 -7.24 0.91
CA MET A 10 28.84 -6.12 1.34
C MET A 10 28.60 -4.78 0.60
N SER A 11 27.67 -4.75 -0.35
CA SER A 11 27.18 -3.54 -1.02
C SER A 11 25.81 -3.19 -0.45
N SER A 12 25.65 -1.97 0.08
CA SER A 12 24.39 -1.44 0.60
C SER A 12 23.22 -1.78 -0.33
N ASP A 13 22.25 -2.56 0.18
CA ASP A 13 21.10 -2.95 -0.62
C ASP A 13 20.02 -1.85 -0.54
N ASN A 14 20.10 -0.90 -1.48
CA ASN A 14 19.11 0.17 -1.67
C ASN A 14 17.68 -0.38 -1.79
N GLY A 15 17.52 -1.65 -2.21
CA GLY A 15 16.23 -2.33 -2.29
C GLY A 15 15.56 -2.52 -0.92
N LEU A 16 16.32 -2.77 0.15
CA LEU A 16 15.76 -2.88 1.50
C LEU A 16 15.24 -1.53 2.00
N LEU A 17 16.02 -0.46 1.81
CA LEU A 17 15.64 0.90 2.21
C LEU A 17 14.43 1.37 1.39
N PHE A 18 14.45 1.16 0.08
CA PHE A 18 13.34 1.47 -0.81
C PHE A 18 12.07 0.71 -0.40
N TYR A 19 12.18 -0.59 -0.11
CA TYR A 19 11.05 -1.37 0.37
C TYR A 19 10.49 -0.82 1.68
N THR A 20 11.36 -0.49 2.63
CA THR A 20 10.96 0.04 3.94
C THR A 20 10.22 1.37 3.78
N LEU A 21 10.73 2.28 2.95
CA LEU A 21 10.06 3.54 2.65
C LEU A 21 8.70 3.33 1.97
N ALA A 22 8.65 2.57 0.88
CA ALA A 22 7.42 2.32 0.13
C ALA A 22 6.35 1.66 1.01
N TYR A 23 6.75 0.67 1.81
CA TYR A 23 5.86 -0.03 2.72
C TYR A 23 5.37 0.87 3.86
N SER A 24 6.25 1.72 4.42
CA SER A 24 5.87 2.64 5.49
C SER A 24 4.85 3.67 5.01
N VAL A 25 5.08 4.28 3.84
CA VAL A 25 4.12 5.26 3.27
C VAL A 25 2.77 4.59 3.00
N ALA A 26 2.75 3.40 2.39
CA ALA A 26 1.51 2.68 2.12
C ALA A 26 0.75 2.33 3.41
N THR A 27 1.49 1.86 4.41
CA THR A 27 0.93 1.53 5.73
C THR A 27 0.35 2.77 6.41
N ILE A 28 1.07 3.90 6.41
CA ILE A 28 0.58 5.16 7.01
C ILE A 28 -0.73 5.61 6.37
N VAL A 29 -0.84 5.59 5.03
CA VAL A 29 -2.07 5.98 4.33
C VAL A 29 -3.22 5.03 4.67
N ALA A 30 -2.97 3.71 4.67
CA ALA A 30 -3.99 2.72 4.99
C ALA A 30 -4.49 2.84 6.44
N PHE A 31 -3.58 3.03 7.40
CA PHE A 31 -3.93 3.19 8.81
C PHE A 31 -4.60 4.54 9.09
N LEU A 32 -4.21 5.60 8.39
CA LEU A 32 -4.90 6.89 8.47
C LEU A 32 -6.34 6.75 7.99
N GLY A 33 -6.57 6.06 6.87
CA GLY A 33 -7.93 5.81 6.39
C GLY A 33 -8.75 4.95 7.34
N LEU A 34 -8.14 3.91 7.93
CA LEU A 34 -8.76 3.09 8.98
C LEU A 34 -9.14 3.94 10.21
N TYR A 35 -8.25 4.84 10.65
CA TYR A 35 -8.49 5.75 11.76
C TYR A 35 -9.65 6.71 11.49
N ILE A 36 -9.70 7.30 10.29
CA ILE A 36 -10.79 8.21 9.89
C ILE A 36 -12.14 7.49 9.92
N VAL A 37 -12.22 6.29 9.32
CA VAL A 37 -13.46 5.50 9.33
C VAL A 37 -13.83 5.05 10.74
N GLY A 38 -12.86 4.59 11.53
CA GLY A 38 -13.07 4.17 12.91
C GLY A 38 -13.56 5.28 13.82
N ASN A 39 -13.03 6.49 13.65
CA ASN A 39 -13.49 7.66 14.41
C ASN A 39 -14.90 8.09 14.01
N ALA A 40 -15.28 7.92 12.75
CA ALA A 40 -16.61 8.29 12.25
C ALA A 40 -17.70 7.27 12.56
N LYS A 41 -17.38 5.96 12.47
CA LYS A 41 -18.35 4.86 12.59
C LYS A 41 -18.27 4.08 13.90
N GLY A 42 -17.25 4.32 14.73
CA GLY A 42 -17.05 3.65 16.02
C GLY A 42 -16.49 2.23 15.94
N THR A 43 -16.42 1.65 14.73
CA THR A 43 -15.86 0.32 14.47
C THR A 43 -14.90 0.36 13.26
N THR A 44 -14.14 -0.72 13.05
CA THR A 44 -13.15 -0.86 11.97
C THR A 44 -13.40 -2.09 11.11
N LEU A 45 -14.67 -2.51 11.04
CA LEU A 45 -15.11 -3.66 10.26
C LEU A 45 -15.09 -3.33 8.76
N VAL A 46 -14.97 -4.35 7.93
CA VAL A 46 -15.03 -4.17 6.46
C VAL A 46 -16.36 -3.56 6.01
N SER A 47 -17.45 -3.84 6.75
CA SER A 47 -18.78 -3.24 6.52
C SER A 47 -18.78 -1.72 6.64
N ASP A 48 -17.87 -1.14 7.42
CA ASP A 48 -17.82 0.30 7.68
C ASP A 48 -17.27 1.06 6.48
N PHE A 49 -16.59 0.36 5.57
CA PHE A 49 -16.06 0.90 4.34
C PHE A 49 -17.10 0.96 3.22
N ARG A 50 -18.32 0.42 3.39
CA ARG A 50 -19.34 0.35 2.35
C ARG A 50 -19.69 1.71 1.76
N GLY A 51 -19.67 1.80 0.44
CA GLY A 51 -20.07 2.99 -0.33
C GLY A 51 -19.24 4.26 -0.12
N LEU A 52 -18.09 4.18 0.57
CA LEU A 52 -17.17 5.31 0.76
C LEU A 52 -16.67 5.89 -0.57
N GLY A 53 -16.68 5.13 -1.66
CA GLY A 53 -16.34 5.62 -3.00
C GLY A 53 -17.21 6.79 -3.47
N ARG A 54 -18.45 6.89 -2.99
CA ARG A 54 -19.37 8.00 -3.31
C ARG A 54 -19.46 9.05 -2.19
N SER A 55 -19.50 8.62 -0.94
CA SER A 55 -19.64 9.53 0.20
C SER A 55 -18.32 10.25 0.51
N GLN A 56 -17.19 9.55 0.44
CA GLN A 56 -15.84 10.02 0.80
C GLN A 56 -14.79 9.72 -0.28
N PRO A 57 -14.89 10.33 -1.47
CA PRO A 57 -14.09 9.93 -2.64
C PRO A 57 -12.57 10.07 -2.42
N VAL A 58 -12.10 11.12 -1.73
CA VAL A 58 -10.66 11.33 -1.49
C VAL A 58 -10.08 10.23 -0.60
N LEU A 59 -10.78 9.91 0.49
CA LEU A 59 -10.41 8.81 1.39
C LEU A 59 -10.42 7.47 0.66
N ALA A 60 -11.48 7.19 -0.11
CA ALA A 60 -11.61 5.94 -0.84
C ALA A 60 -10.50 5.75 -1.88
N VAL A 61 -10.18 6.79 -2.65
CA VAL A 61 -9.06 6.75 -3.61
C VAL A 61 -7.73 6.56 -2.89
N ALA A 62 -7.51 7.25 -1.77
CA ALA A 62 -6.27 7.09 -1.03
C ALA A 62 -6.09 5.69 -0.45
N MET A 63 -7.16 5.11 0.08
CA MET A 63 -7.18 3.72 0.52
C MET A 63 -6.90 2.76 -0.64
N VAL A 64 -7.49 2.98 -1.82
CA VAL A 64 -7.18 2.16 -3.01
C VAL A 64 -5.70 2.23 -3.37
N VAL A 65 -5.13 3.43 -3.47
CA VAL A 65 -3.70 3.60 -3.80
C VAL A 65 -2.80 2.89 -2.79
N ALA A 66 -3.10 3.01 -1.49
CA ALA A 66 -2.36 2.33 -0.44
C ALA A 66 -2.49 0.79 -0.54
N MET A 67 -3.71 0.29 -0.66
CA MET A 67 -4.03 -1.15 -0.75
C MET A 67 -3.41 -1.80 -1.99
N LEU A 68 -3.50 -1.14 -3.14
CA LEU A 68 -2.87 -1.60 -4.38
C LEU A 68 -1.34 -1.54 -4.30
N SER A 69 -0.78 -0.57 -3.58
CA SER A 69 0.67 -0.50 -3.34
C SER A 69 1.11 -1.69 -2.48
N MET A 70 0.42 -1.98 -1.37
CA MET A 70 0.72 -3.14 -0.52
C MET A 70 0.54 -4.48 -1.27
N ALA A 71 -0.49 -4.58 -2.11
CA ALA A 71 -0.69 -5.70 -3.04
C ALA A 71 0.48 -5.85 -4.01
N GLY A 72 1.16 -4.76 -4.35
CA GLY A 72 2.26 -4.72 -5.30
C GLY A 72 1.74 -4.68 -6.74
N ILE A 73 0.71 -3.88 -7.02
CA ILE A 73 0.19 -3.69 -8.37
C ILE A 73 0.93 -2.54 -9.08
N PRO A 74 1.47 -2.74 -10.31
CA PRO A 74 2.03 -1.64 -11.10
C PRO A 74 0.99 -0.55 -11.40
N PRO A 75 1.37 0.74 -11.43
CA PRO A 75 2.72 1.30 -11.32
C PRO A 75 3.08 1.77 -9.91
N LEU A 76 2.58 1.16 -8.83
CA LEU A 76 2.73 1.67 -7.46
C LEU A 76 4.05 1.29 -6.80
N ALA A 77 4.47 2.07 -5.80
CA ALA A 77 5.73 1.90 -5.07
C ALA A 77 5.97 0.47 -4.56
N GLY A 78 4.94 -0.18 -4.01
CA GLY A 78 5.10 -1.52 -3.47
C GLY A 78 5.39 -2.60 -4.52
N PHE A 79 5.06 -2.38 -5.80
CA PHE A 79 5.52 -3.25 -6.89
C PHE A 79 7.03 -3.12 -7.09
N MET A 80 7.53 -1.88 -7.22
CA MET A 80 8.97 -1.60 -7.39
C MET A 80 9.77 -2.12 -6.19
N ALA A 81 9.23 -1.97 -4.99
CA ALA A 81 9.82 -2.49 -3.76
C ALA A 81 9.99 -4.00 -3.79
N LYS A 82 8.95 -4.75 -4.17
CA LYS A 82 9.04 -6.22 -4.32
C LYS A 82 9.99 -6.61 -5.45
N TYR A 83 9.95 -5.88 -6.57
CA TYR A 83 10.82 -6.12 -7.72
C TYR A 83 12.30 -6.07 -7.34
N TYR A 84 12.76 -5.01 -6.66
CA TYR A 84 14.16 -4.88 -6.26
C TYR A 84 14.60 -6.00 -5.31
N ILE A 85 13.77 -6.34 -4.31
CA ILE A 85 14.07 -7.46 -3.40
C ILE A 85 14.16 -8.79 -4.16
N PHE A 86 13.21 -9.06 -5.05
CA PHE A 86 13.19 -10.33 -5.78
C PHE A 86 14.36 -10.42 -6.77
N ALA A 87 14.69 -9.33 -7.45
CA ALA A 87 15.85 -9.27 -8.34
C ALA A 87 17.16 -9.58 -7.61
N ASN A 88 17.35 -9.04 -6.40
CA ASN A 88 18.54 -9.31 -5.60
C ASN A 88 18.57 -10.74 -5.04
N ALA A 89 17.43 -11.26 -4.59
CA ALA A 89 17.34 -12.63 -4.11
C ALA A 89 17.56 -13.67 -5.24
N LEU A 90 17.07 -13.39 -6.45
CA LEU A 90 17.33 -14.24 -7.63
C LEU A 90 18.81 -14.28 -8.00
N LYS A 91 19.52 -13.14 -7.94
CA LYS A 91 20.98 -13.09 -8.19
C LYS A 91 21.77 -13.94 -7.20
N GLN A 92 21.23 -14.20 -6.02
CA GLN A 92 21.85 -15.03 -4.98
C GLN A 92 21.38 -16.49 -5.01
N GLY A 93 20.60 -16.88 -6.02
CA GLY A 93 20.14 -18.26 -6.19
C GLY A 93 18.91 -18.62 -5.35
N TYR A 94 18.26 -17.66 -4.68
CA TYR A 94 17.08 -17.90 -3.83
C TYR A 94 15.77 -18.01 -4.62
N LEU A 95 15.78 -18.75 -5.75
CA LEU A 95 14.62 -18.89 -6.64
C LEU A 95 13.37 -19.41 -5.91
N TRP A 96 13.53 -20.44 -5.08
CA TRP A 96 12.42 -21.03 -4.33
C TRP A 96 11.74 -20.03 -3.39
N LEU A 97 12.53 -19.21 -2.68
CA LEU A 97 12.01 -18.18 -1.78
C LEU A 97 11.27 -17.07 -2.54
N VAL A 98 11.75 -16.70 -3.73
CA VAL A 98 11.11 -15.70 -4.58
C VAL A 98 9.76 -16.21 -5.09
N LEU A 99 9.69 -17.45 -5.59
CA LEU A 99 8.41 -18.06 -6.02
C LEU A 99 7.41 -18.12 -4.86
N PHE A 100 7.86 -18.57 -3.69
CA PHE A 100 7.03 -18.61 -2.49
C PHE A 100 6.51 -17.21 -2.10
N ALA A 101 7.38 -16.20 -2.14
CA ALA A 101 7.01 -14.82 -1.84
C ALA A 101 6.00 -14.23 -2.83
N ILE A 102 6.12 -14.56 -4.12
CA ILE A 102 5.15 -14.16 -5.16
C ILE A 102 3.78 -14.77 -4.86
N VAL A 103 3.71 -16.07 -4.58
CA VAL A 103 2.44 -16.75 -4.24
C VAL A 103 1.82 -16.14 -2.99
N MET A 104 2.59 -15.92 -1.92
CA MET A 104 2.09 -15.28 -0.70
C MET A 104 1.64 -13.84 -0.94
N SER A 105 2.32 -13.11 -1.83
CA SER A 105 1.87 -11.78 -2.26
C SER A 105 0.51 -11.84 -2.96
N LEU A 106 0.27 -12.84 -3.82
CA LEU A 106 -1.02 -13.05 -4.48
C LEU A 106 -2.14 -13.37 -3.49
N VAL A 107 -1.86 -14.16 -2.45
CA VAL A 107 -2.82 -14.40 -1.36
C VAL A 107 -3.18 -13.10 -0.65
N GLY A 108 -2.20 -12.21 -0.42
CA GLY A 108 -2.42 -10.89 0.16
C GLY A 108 -3.40 -10.01 -0.64
N VAL A 109 -3.39 -10.11 -1.98
CA VAL A 109 -4.26 -9.34 -2.87
C VAL A 109 -5.73 -9.50 -2.51
N TYR A 110 -6.16 -10.73 -2.16
CA TYR A 110 -7.55 -11.01 -1.78
C TYR A 110 -8.04 -10.13 -0.63
N TYR A 111 -7.23 -9.97 0.43
CA TYR A 111 -7.60 -9.17 1.60
C TYR A 111 -7.70 -7.68 1.27
N TYR A 112 -6.80 -7.17 0.43
CA TYR A 112 -6.80 -5.77 0.02
C TYR A 112 -8.00 -5.45 -0.89
N PHE A 113 -8.29 -6.33 -1.85
CA PHE A 113 -9.44 -6.16 -2.75
C PHE A 113 -10.76 -6.25 -2.01
N LYS A 114 -10.87 -7.06 -0.95
CA LYS A 114 -12.08 -7.13 -0.13
C LYS A 114 -12.50 -5.75 0.41
N VAL A 115 -11.55 -4.93 0.86
CA VAL A 115 -11.82 -3.56 1.35
C VAL A 115 -12.18 -2.63 0.19
N ILE A 116 -11.46 -2.73 -0.95
CA ILE A 116 -11.75 -1.95 -2.15
C ILE A 116 -13.17 -2.23 -2.68
N ILE A 117 -13.56 -3.50 -2.71
CA ILE A 117 -14.87 -3.94 -3.16
C ILE A 117 -15.96 -3.34 -2.28
N ALA A 118 -15.80 -3.41 -0.95
CA ALA A 118 -16.73 -2.78 -0.02
C ALA A 118 -16.89 -1.27 -0.31
N MET A 119 -15.78 -0.55 -0.53
CA MET A 119 -15.83 0.90 -0.79
C MET A 119 -16.62 1.31 -2.03
N PHE A 120 -16.54 0.54 -3.13
CA PHE A 120 -17.05 0.99 -4.43
C PHE A 120 -18.28 0.22 -4.93
N PHE A 121 -18.46 -1.04 -4.51
CA PHE A 121 -19.47 -1.93 -5.08
C PHE A 121 -20.58 -2.32 -4.09
N GLU A 122 -20.36 -2.13 -2.79
CA GLU A 122 -21.40 -2.35 -1.78
C GLU A 122 -22.16 -1.05 -1.49
N GLN A 123 -23.46 -1.18 -1.22
CA GLN A 123 -24.32 -0.04 -0.93
C GLN A 123 -24.10 0.44 0.51
N ASP A 124 -24.03 1.77 0.66
CA ASP A 124 -24.01 2.40 1.96
C ASP A 124 -25.44 2.40 2.53
N THR A 125 -25.66 1.63 3.58
CA THR A 125 -26.97 1.57 4.27
C THR A 125 -27.21 2.77 5.18
N GLU A 126 -26.15 3.50 5.56
CA GLU A 126 -26.24 4.63 6.49
C GLU A 126 -26.01 5.98 5.81
N GLY A 127 -25.38 6.02 4.64
CA GLY A 127 -25.37 7.13 3.68
C GLY A 127 -24.77 8.45 4.19
N SER A 128 -24.26 8.48 5.42
CA SER A 128 -23.84 9.71 6.10
C SER A 128 -22.43 10.09 5.68
N ARG A 129 -22.31 11.23 4.99
CA ARG A 129 -21.02 11.93 4.90
C ARG A 129 -20.64 12.40 6.30
N PHE A 130 -19.37 12.23 6.63
CA PHE A 130 -18.76 12.70 7.86
C PHE A 130 -17.61 13.66 7.54
N ASP A 131 -17.31 14.55 8.47
CA ASP A 131 -16.27 15.55 8.26
C ASP A 131 -14.87 14.92 8.40
N ILE A 132 -14.02 15.20 7.42
CA ILE A 132 -12.61 14.82 7.44
C ILE A 132 -11.81 16.11 7.67
N ASN A 133 -10.91 16.08 8.66
CA ASN A 133 -10.08 17.24 8.97
C ASN A 133 -9.19 17.59 7.75
N PRO A 134 -9.03 18.88 7.38
CA PRO A 134 -8.15 19.30 6.30
C PRO A 134 -6.74 18.71 6.36
N LEU A 135 -6.17 18.57 7.57
CA LEU A 135 -4.85 17.95 7.75
C LEU A 135 -4.85 16.47 7.34
N GLN A 136 -5.89 15.72 7.68
CA GLN A 136 -6.04 14.32 7.30
C GLN A 136 -6.14 14.18 5.77
N THR A 137 -6.92 15.06 5.14
CA THR A 137 -7.03 15.12 3.67
C THR A 137 -5.68 15.40 3.02
N ILE A 138 -4.90 16.37 3.53
CA ILE A 138 -3.54 16.66 3.04
C ILE A 138 -2.65 15.43 3.18
N LEU A 139 -2.65 14.77 4.34
CA LEU A 139 -1.83 13.58 4.58
C LEU A 139 -2.18 12.43 3.64
N LEU A 140 -3.47 12.20 3.38
CA LEU A 140 -3.92 11.19 2.41
C LEU A 140 -3.42 11.51 1.00
N VAL A 141 -3.59 12.76 0.55
CA VAL A 141 -3.17 13.19 -0.79
C VAL A 141 -1.65 13.13 -0.95
N VAL A 142 -0.89 13.64 0.01
CA VAL A 142 0.57 13.59 0.01
C VAL A 142 1.06 12.14 -0.01
N GLY A 143 0.47 11.27 0.80
CA GLY A 143 0.80 9.85 0.80
C GLY A 143 0.52 9.18 -0.55
N CYS A 144 -0.59 9.50 -1.21
CA CYS A 144 -0.88 9.00 -2.55
C CYS A 144 0.14 9.46 -3.59
N VAL A 145 0.47 10.76 -3.57
CA VAL A 145 1.47 11.33 -4.48
C VAL A 145 2.81 10.66 -4.26
N LEU A 146 3.23 10.46 -3.01
CA LEU A 146 4.48 9.76 -2.68
C LEU A 146 4.48 8.32 -3.22
N LEU A 147 3.39 7.58 -3.05
CA LEU A 147 3.29 6.21 -3.58
C LEU A 147 3.33 6.13 -5.11
N LEU A 148 2.77 7.13 -5.79
CA LEU A 148 2.82 7.23 -7.24
C LEU A 148 4.22 7.65 -7.72
N VAL A 149 4.83 8.65 -7.10
CA VAL A 149 6.18 9.12 -7.44
C VAL A 149 7.20 8.01 -7.23
N LEU A 150 7.16 7.32 -6.09
CA LEU A 150 8.04 6.19 -5.81
C LEU A 150 7.83 5.03 -6.79
N GLY A 151 6.61 4.82 -7.27
CA GLY A 151 6.29 3.74 -8.20
C GLY A 151 6.65 4.04 -9.67
N ILE A 152 6.37 5.26 -10.13
CA ILE A 152 6.60 5.71 -11.52
C ILE A 152 8.05 6.13 -11.75
N LEU A 153 8.64 6.81 -10.76
CA LEU A 153 10.01 7.34 -10.81
C LEU A 153 10.88 6.72 -9.71
N PRO A 154 11.01 5.38 -9.64
CA PRO A 154 11.73 4.73 -8.54
C PRO A 154 13.19 5.15 -8.48
N ASN A 155 13.83 5.39 -9.63
CA ASN A 155 15.24 5.78 -9.73
C ASN A 155 15.56 7.12 -9.04
N LEU A 156 14.59 8.04 -8.93
CA LEU A 156 14.80 9.34 -8.30
C LEU A 156 15.13 9.18 -6.81
N VAL A 157 14.51 8.21 -6.14
CA VAL A 157 14.75 7.92 -4.72
C VAL A 157 15.73 6.77 -4.54
N TYR A 158 15.66 5.74 -5.39
CA TYR A 158 16.53 4.56 -5.29
C TYR A 158 18.02 4.89 -5.40
N ASN A 159 18.40 5.90 -6.19
CA ASN A 159 19.79 6.34 -6.35
C ASN A 159 20.28 7.27 -5.22
N LEU A 160 19.36 7.80 -4.40
CA LEU A 160 19.68 8.67 -3.26
C LEU A 160 19.88 7.88 -1.96
N LEU A 161 19.44 6.62 -1.94
CA LEU A 161 19.58 5.68 -0.83
C LEU A 161 20.92 4.95 -0.92
#